data_AF-A0A1S2VB55-F1
#
_entry.id   AF-A0A1S2VB55-F1
#
_cell.length_a   1.000
_cell.length_b   1.000
_cell.length_c   1.000
_cell.angle_alpha   90.00
_cell.angle_beta   90.00
_cell.angle_gamma   90.00
#
_symmetry.space_group_name_H-M   'P 1'
#
loop_
_entity.id
_entity.type
_entity.pdbx_description
1 polymer ?
#
loop_
_entity_poly.entity_id
_entity_poly.type
_entity_poly.pdbx_seq_one_letter_code
_entity_poly.pdbx_strand_id
1 'polypeptide(L)'
;MDKLAQKYTHINGWGIDIDPKNDPTYPIKKRTNEEQEGYTWQRPAQQQSHVEVLHSIERPNLSATFGTSVPPRGLSGQLRRYAFKYSESHYGHWLPLLLADRVAAVEGIVADLKQGRIPDFFAEKGRKAEWKYNPQRVVIRVAVTVAVATAAWAFFNSKRKGHE
;
A
#
# COMPACT_ATOMS: atom_id res chain seq x y z
N MET A 1 25.90 -27.35 4.45
CA MET A 1 24.53 -27.06 4.00
C MET A 1 23.50 -27.93 4.70
N ASP A 2 23.80 -29.21 4.95
CA ASP A 2 22.90 -30.18 5.61
C ASP A 2 22.34 -29.74 6.98
N LYS A 3 23.15 -29.03 7.78
CA LYS A 3 22.70 -28.49 9.08
C LYS A 3 21.63 -27.40 8.95
N LEU A 4 21.64 -26.60 7.87
CA LEU A 4 20.59 -25.60 7.60
C LEU A 4 19.35 -26.26 7.00
N ALA A 5 19.53 -27.21 6.09
CA ALA A 5 18.42 -27.98 5.53
C ALA A 5 17.63 -28.71 6.63
N GLN A 6 18.31 -29.35 7.59
CA GLN A 6 17.67 -29.99 8.76
C GLN A 6 16.88 -29.01 9.63
N LYS A 7 17.37 -27.77 9.81
CA LYS A 7 16.73 -26.74 10.65
C LYS A 7 15.37 -26.27 10.10
N TYR A 8 15.18 -26.32 8.79
CA TYR A 8 13.99 -25.78 8.10
C TYR A 8 13.11 -26.86 7.47
N THR A 9 13.27 -28.12 7.86
CA THR A 9 12.45 -29.26 7.38
C THR A 9 10.95 -29.11 7.62
N HIS A 10 10.55 -28.29 8.59
CA HIS A 10 9.15 -27.94 8.86
C HIS A 10 8.53 -27.03 7.80
N ILE A 11 9.33 -26.39 6.95
CA ILE A 11 8.87 -25.56 5.84
C ILE A 11 8.74 -26.47 4.61
N ASN A 12 7.51 -26.72 4.17
CA ASN A 12 7.25 -27.53 3.00
C ASN A 12 7.91 -26.90 1.74
N GLY A 13 8.72 -27.68 1.02
CA GLY A 13 9.46 -27.22 -0.16
C GLY A 13 10.77 -26.46 0.13
N TRP A 14 11.24 -26.42 1.38
CA TRP A 14 12.52 -25.78 1.68
C TRP A 14 13.70 -26.44 0.95
N GLY A 15 14.46 -25.66 0.19
CA GLY A 15 15.62 -26.13 -0.57
C GLY A 15 15.28 -26.83 -1.89
N ILE A 16 14.02 -26.76 -2.36
CA ILE A 16 13.62 -27.37 -3.64
C ILE A 16 14.31 -26.72 -4.86
N ASP A 17 14.61 -25.42 -4.77
CA ASP A 17 15.36 -24.67 -5.80
C ASP A 17 16.88 -24.90 -5.72
N ILE A 18 17.36 -25.65 -4.71
CA ILE A 18 18.77 -25.96 -4.53
C ILE A 18 19.18 -27.23 -5.29
N ASP A 19 18.21 -28.08 -5.65
CA ASP A 19 18.48 -29.31 -6.40
C ASP A 19 18.86 -28.97 -7.85
N PRO A 20 20.11 -29.24 -8.28
CA PRO A 20 20.54 -28.97 -9.64
C PRO A 20 19.74 -29.72 -10.70
N LYS A 21 19.07 -30.82 -10.32
CA LYS A 21 18.24 -31.64 -11.22
C LYS A 21 16.84 -31.07 -11.44
N ASN A 22 16.40 -30.14 -10.60
CA ASN A 22 15.10 -29.49 -10.70
C ASN A 22 15.15 -28.21 -11.58
N ASP A 23 16.30 -27.92 -12.19
CA ASP A 23 16.50 -26.77 -13.07
C ASP A 23 16.02 -27.10 -14.50
N PRO A 24 15.09 -26.31 -15.08
CA PRO A 24 14.62 -26.52 -16.46
C PRO A 24 15.73 -26.36 -17.50
N THR A 25 16.89 -25.78 -17.13
CA THR A 25 18.05 -25.54 -18.00
C THR A 25 19.14 -26.62 -17.87
N TYR A 26 18.98 -27.59 -16.97
CA TYR A 26 19.86 -28.76 -16.86
C TYR A 26 19.57 -29.77 -17.98
N PRO A 27 20.57 -30.38 -18.64
CA PRO A 27 22.02 -30.31 -18.44
C PRO A 27 22.74 -29.28 -19.34
N ILE A 28 22.00 -28.46 -20.09
CA ILE A 28 22.54 -27.61 -21.16
C ILE A 28 23.44 -26.50 -20.60
N LYS A 29 23.06 -25.90 -19.46
CA LYS A 29 23.87 -24.87 -18.78
C LYS A 29 24.80 -25.51 -17.73
N LYS A 30 26.12 -25.39 -17.92
CA LYS A 30 27.12 -25.69 -16.88
C LYS A 30 27.15 -24.53 -15.89
N ARG A 31 26.47 -24.64 -14.75
CA ARG A 31 26.52 -23.61 -13.71
C ARG A 31 27.88 -23.63 -13.02
N THR A 32 28.60 -22.52 -13.06
CA THR A 32 29.65 -22.22 -12.09
C THR A 32 28.94 -21.71 -10.83
N ASN A 33 29.35 -22.12 -9.63
CA ASN A 33 28.74 -21.66 -8.37
C ASN A 33 28.82 -20.13 -8.17
N GLU A 34 29.50 -19.39 -9.05
CA GLU A 34 29.55 -17.93 -9.13
C GLU A 34 28.17 -17.24 -9.03
N GLU A 35 27.13 -17.86 -9.60
CA GLU A 35 25.75 -17.33 -9.53
C GLU A 35 25.13 -17.50 -8.13
N GLN A 36 25.58 -18.51 -7.38
CA GLN A 36 25.17 -18.79 -6.00
C GLN A 36 26.00 -18.00 -4.98
N GLU A 37 27.26 -17.69 -5.29
CA GLU A 37 28.10 -16.77 -4.51
C GLU A 37 27.50 -15.35 -4.48
N GLY A 38 26.67 -15.04 -5.48
CA GLY A 38 25.93 -13.79 -5.59
C GLY A 38 26.83 -12.63 -6.00
N TYR A 39 26.20 -11.51 -6.32
CA TYR A 39 26.94 -10.29 -6.63
C TYR A 39 27.57 -9.73 -5.35
N THR A 40 28.89 -9.81 -5.24
CA THR A 40 29.67 -9.09 -4.23
C THR A 40 29.84 -7.64 -4.69
N TRP A 41 28.91 -6.79 -4.30
CA TRP A 41 28.99 -5.36 -4.56
C TRP A 41 28.77 -4.58 -3.27
N GLN A 42 29.46 -3.44 -3.15
CA GLN A 42 29.31 -2.57 -1.99
C GLN A 42 27.94 -1.89 -2.07
N ARG A 43 27.06 -2.15 -1.09
CA ARG A 43 25.76 -1.48 -1.01
C ARG A 43 25.96 0.04 -0.98
N PRO A 44 25.06 0.81 -1.61
CA PRO A 44 25.13 2.26 -1.59
C PRO A 44 24.85 2.76 -0.18
N ALA A 45 25.29 3.99 0.09
CA ALA A 45 24.92 4.68 1.33
C ALA A 45 23.39 4.79 1.43
N GLN A 46 22.87 4.54 2.63
CA GLN A 46 21.44 4.69 2.93
C GLN A 46 21.09 6.18 3.02
N GLN A 47 19.96 6.56 2.42
CA GLN A 47 19.35 7.87 2.62
C GLN A 47 18.97 8.05 4.10
N GLN A 48 19.23 9.24 4.66
CA GLN A 48 18.82 9.57 6.02
C GLN A 48 17.31 9.79 6.10
N SER A 49 16.65 9.20 7.11
CA SER A 49 15.23 9.41 7.36
C SER A 49 15.02 10.51 8.41
N HIS A 50 14.22 11.52 8.06
CA HIS A 50 13.71 12.54 9.00
C HIS A 50 12.22 12.37 9.28
N VAL A 51 11.60 11.37 8.67
CA VAL A 51 10.17 11.07 8.74
C VAL A 51 9.97 9.58 8.93
N GLU A 52 8.79 9.19 9.39
CA GLU A 52 8.38 7.79 9.47
C GLU A 52 8.30 7.19 8.05
N VAL A 53 9.07 6.12 7.82
CA VAL A 53 9.08 5.37 6.56
C VAL A 53 8.51 3.99 6.83
N LEU A 54 7.37 3.69 6.21
CA LEU A 54 6.76 2.37 6.31
C LEU A 54 7.33 1.46 5.23
N HIS A 55 7.71 0.24 5.61
CA HIS A 55 8.28 -0.74 4.70
C HIS A 55 7.66 -2.11 4.93
N SER A 56 7.88 -2.99 3.95
CA SER A 56 7.42 -4.37 3.98
C SER A 56 7.99 -5.14 5.16
N ILE A 57 7.16 -5.95 5.82
CA ILE A 57 7.60 -6.90 6.87
C ILE A 57 8.50 -8.01 6.31
N GLU A 58 8.43 -8.26 5.00
CA GLU A 58 9.21 -9.31 4.32
C GLU A 58 10.66 -8.88 4.08
N ARG A 59 10.92 -7.56 4.14
CA ARG A 59 12.25 -6.99 3.93
C ARG A 59 12.72 -6.31 5.22
N PRO A 60 13.75 -6.85 5.90
CA PRO A 60 14.22 -6.29 7.17
C PRO A 60 14.94 -4.94 7.01
N ASN A 61 15.39 -4.62 5.80
CA ASN A 61 16.13 -3.39 5.52
C ASN A 61 15.30 -2.44 4.65
N LEU A 62 15.46 -1.13 4.88
CA LEU A 62 14.97 -0.10 3.99
C LEU A 62 15.73 -0.11 2.65
N SER A 63 15.04 0.31 1.59
CA SER A 63 15.69 0.61 0.32
C SER A 63 16.68 1.77 0.49
N ALA A 64 17.74 1.78 -0.32
CA ALA A 64 18.77 2.82 -0.25
C ALA A 64 18.22 4.24 -0.42
N THR A 65 17.17 4.38 -1.23
CA THR A 65 16.41 5.61 -1.43
C THR A 65 14.94 5.32 -1.20
N PHE A 66 14.22 6.26 -0.59
CA PHE A 66 12.78 6.16 -0.33
C PHE A 66 12.12 7.54 -0.40
N GLY A 67 10.82 7.54 -0.72
CA GLY A 67 10.04 8.78 -0.81
C GLY A 67 9.72 9.35 0.57
N THR A 68 9.93 10.67 0.74
CA THR A 68 9.67 11.40 2.00
C THR A 68 8.63 12.52 1.85
N SER A 69 8.13 12.78 0.64
CA SER A 69 7.26 13.93 0.35
C SER A 69 5.89 13.87 1.05
N VAL A 70 5.40 12.68 1.37
CA VAL A 70 4.07 12.48 1.98
C VAL A 70 4.22 11.56 3.19
N PRO A 71 4.68 12.07 4.34
CA PRO A 71 4.82 11.25 5.54
C PRO A 71 3.44 10.79 6.05
N PRO A 72 3.34 9.58 6.63
CA PRO A 72 2.10 9.09 7.22
C PRO A 72 1.57 10.05 8.31
N ARG A 73 0.39 10.64 8.08
CA ARG A 73 -0.25 11.57 9.02
C ARG A 73 -1.76 11.35 9.09
N GLY A 74 -2.38 11.78 10.18
CA GLY A 74 -3.83 11.69 10.37
C GLY A 74 -4.35 10.25 10.37
N LEU A 75 -5.63 10.10 9.99
CA LEU A 75 -6.31 8.81 9.84
C LEU A 75 -5.75 8.03 8.65
N SER A 76 -5.42 8.70 7.54
CA SER A 76 -4.81 8.02 6.40
C SER A 76 -3.47 7.40 6.76
N GLY A 77 -2.66 8.07 7.59
CA GLY A 77 -1.42 7.52 8.14
C GLY A 77 -1.65 6.29 9.03
N GLN A 78 -2.68 6.29 9.87
CA GLN A 78 -3.02 5.13 10.70
C GLN A 78 -3.42 3.90 9.85
N LEU A 79 -4.20 4.12 8.79
CA LEU A 79 -4.56 3.07 7.83
C LEU A 79 -3.32 2.49 7.13
N ARG A 80 -2.37 3.35 6.74
CA ARG A 80 -1.08 2.88 6.19
C ARG A 80 -0.30 2.07 7.23
N ARG A 81 -0.15 2.55 8.47
CA ARG A 81 0.51 1.79 9.55
C ARG A 81 -0.14 0.42 9.79
N TYR A 82 -1.46 0.34 9.68
CA TYR A 82 -2.18 -0.93 9.77
C TYR A 82 -1.87 -1.85 8.58
N ALA A 83 -1.89 -1.32 7.35
CA ALA A 83 -1.58 -2.07 6.13
C ALA A 83 -0.19 -2.72 6.17
N PHE A 84 0.82 -1.97 6.62
CA PHE A 84 2.21 -2.44 6.69
C PHE A 84 2.47 -3.47 7.81
N LYS A 85 1.45 -3.88 8.59
CA LYS A 85 1.56 -5.05 9.48
C LYS A 85 1.32 -6.38 8.77
N TYR A 86 0.77 -6.35 7.55
CA TYR A 86 0.45 -7.54 6.76
C TYR A 86 1.47 -7.73 5.64
N SER A 87 1.63 -8.99 5.20
CA SER A 87 2.42 -9.35 4.02
C SER A 87 1.85 -8.72 2.75
N GLU A 88 2.72 -8.40 1.79
CA GLU A 88 2.33 -7.84 0.49
C GLU A 88 1.47 -8.82 -0.32
N SER A 89 1.50 -10.11 -0.01
CA SER A 89 0.65 -11.13 -0.62
C SER A 89 -0.82 -11.06 -0.16
N HIS A 90 -1.10 -10.37 0.95
CA HIS A 90 -2.41 -10.38 1.58
C HIS A 90 -3.25 -9.15 1.24
N TYR A 91 -4.56 -9.35 1.08
CA TYR A 91 -5.51 -8.25 0.88
C TYR A 91 -5.55 -7.24 2.03
N GLY A 92 -5.19 -7.68 3.25
CA GLY A 92 -5.04 -6.81 4.42
C GLY A 92 -3.98 -5.72 4.26
N HIS A 93 -3.03 -5.89 3.33
CA HIS A 93 -2.06 -4.86 2.98
C HIS A 93 -2.68 -3.86 1.99
N TRP A 94 -3.26 -4.34 0.89
CA TRP A 94 -3.68 -3.48 -0.23
C TRP A 94 -5.00 -2.74 -0.01
N LEU A 95 -6.01 -3.38 0.57
CA LEU A 95 -7.33 -2.76 0.73
C LEU A 95 -7.28 -1.52 1.65
N PRO A 96 -6.57 -1.55 2.80
CA PRO A 96 -6.43 -0.35 3.63
C PRO A 96 -5.60 0.74 2.96
N LEU A 97 -4.62 0.42 2.12
CA LEU A 97 -3.85 1.42 1.35
C LEU A 97 -4.74 2.18 0.36
N LEU A 98 -5.57 1.46 -0.40
CA LEU A 98 -6.54 2.08 -1.31
C LEU A 98 -7.51 3.00 -0.57
N LEU A 99 -7.97 2.58 0.61
CA LEU A 99 -8.82 3.42 1.46
C LEU A 99 -8.04 4.63 2.00
N ALA A 100 -6.80 4.44 2.44
CA ALA A 100 -5.94 5.50 2.96
C ALA A 100 -5.74 6.63 1.95
N ASP A 101 -5.62 6.32 0.66
CA ASP A 101 -5.49 7.33 -0.39
C ASP A 101 -6.76 8.17 -0.57
N ARG A 102 -7.95 7.54 -0.44
CA ARG A 102 -9.23 8.27 -0.45
C ARG A 102 -9.38 9.15 0.78
N VAL A 103 -9.02 8.64 1.95
CA VAL A 103 -9.04 9.41 3.21
C VAL A 103 -8.07 10.58 3.15
N ALA A 104 -6.85 10.37 2.65
CA ALA A 104 -5.83 11.41 2.53
C ALA A 104 -6.29 12.59 1.65
N ALA A 105 -7.00 12.31 0.55
CA ALA A 105 -7.56 13.36 -0.30
C ALA A 105 -8.60 14.21 0.46
N VAL A 106 -9.47 13.57 1.23
CA VAL A 106 -10.47 14.29 2.06
C VAL A 106 -9.80 15.06 3.19
N GLU A 107 -8.80 14.49 3.85
CA GLU A 107 -8.00 15.16 4.88
C GLU A 107 -7.29 16.41 4.34
N GLY A 108 -6.77 16.35 3.11
CA GLY A 108 -6.20 17.50 2.41
C GLY A 108 -7.22 18.62 2.22
N ILE A 109 -8.40 18.31 1.67
CA ILE A 109 -9.47 19.28 1.46
C ILE A 109 -9.90 19.92 2.79
N VAL A 110 -10.07 19.11 3.84
CA VAL A 110 -10.44 19.62 5.17
C VAL A 110 -9.34 20.51 5.75
N ALA A 111 -8.07 20.16 5.55
CA ALA A 111 -6.95 20.99 6.00
C ALA A 111 -6.89 22.33 5.25
N ASP A 112 -7.11 22.33 3.94
CA ASP A 112 -7.13 23.54 3.12
C ASP A 112 -8.28 24.48 3.53
N LEU A 113 -9.48 23.91 3.74
CA LEU A 113 -10.63 24.67 4.24
C LEU A 113 -10.38 25.26 5.62
N LYS A 114 -9.72 24.52 6.53
CA LYS A 114 -9.32 25.04 7.86
C LYS A 114 -8.30 26.18 7.76
N GLN A 115 -7.46 26.19 6.73
CA GLN A 115 -6.50 27.27 6.46
C GLN A 115 -7.13 28.44 5.70
N GLY A 116 -8.43 28.39 5.40
CA GLY A 116 -9.15 29.43 4.67
C GLY A 116 -8.93 29.40 3.15
N ARG A 117 -8.32 28.33 2.62
CA ARG A 117 -8.18 28.13 1.17
C ARG A 117 -9.37 27.34 0.65
N ILE A 118 -10.18 27.97 -0.20
CA ILE A 118 -11.29 27.30 -0.89
C ILE A 118 -10.76 26.82 -2.24
N PRO A 119 -10.66 25.51 -2.48
CA PRO A 119 -10.20 24.99 -3.78
C PRO A 119 -11.23 25.31 -4.87
N ASP A 120 -10.79 25.72 -6.06
CA ASP A 120 -11.68 25.88 -7.21
C ASP A 120 -11.98 24.53 -7.87
N PHE A 121 -12.78 23.73 -7.18
CA PHE A 121 -13.19 22.41 -7.65
C PHE A 121 -13.94 22.43 -8.98
N PHE A 122 -14.57 23.55 -9.34
CA PHE A 122 -15.37 23.64 -10.56
C PHE A 122 -14.51 23.88 -11.79
N ALA A 123 -13.47 24.71 -11.66
CA ALA A 123 -12.48 24.92 -12.71
C ALA A 123 -11.53 23.72 -12.84
N GLU A 124 -10.94 23.26 -11.74
CA GLU A 124 -9.88 22.24 -11.78
C GLU A 124 -10.36 20.85 -12.19
N LYS A 125 -11.56 20.43 -11.74
CA LYS A 125 -12.12 19.11 -12.10
C LYS A 125 -13.01 19.14 -13.34
N GLY A 126 -13.09 20.26 -14.05
CA GLY A 126 -13.90 20.38 -15.27
C GLY A 126 -15.39 20.10 -15.05
N ARG A 127 -15.92 20.33 -13.84
CA ARG A 127 -17.32 19.96 -13.52
C ARG A 127 -18.35 20.69 -14.37
N LYS A 128 -18.03 21.90 -14.84
CA LYS A 128 -18.87 22.63 -15.80
C LYS A 128 -19.04 21.86 -17.10
N ALA A 129 -17.98 21.20 -17.59
CA ALA A 129 -18.04 20.36 -18.78
C ALA A 129 -18.78 19.04 -18.49
N GLU A 130 -18.52 18.38 -17.36
CA GLU A 130 -19.26 17.17 -16.98
C GLU A 130 -20.78 17.43 -16.91
N TRP A 131 -21.21 18.56 -16.34
CA TRP A 131 -22.63 18.92 -16.30
C TRP A 131 -23.23 19.16 -17.69
N LYS A 132 -22.49 19.85 -18.57
CA LYS A 132 -22.96 20.19 -19.92
C LYS A 132 -23.03 18.98 -20.85
N TYR A 133 -22.03 18.10 -20.81
CA TYR A 133 -21.88 17.01 -21.77
C TYR A 133 -22.33 15.65 -21.22
N ASN A 134 -22.37 15.46 -19.89
CA ASN A 134 -22.79 14.19 -19.28
C ASN A 134 -23.51 14.37 -17.93
N PRO A 135 -24.69 15.03 -17.93
CA PRO A 135 -25.42 15.31 -16.69
C PRO A 135 -25.88 14.04 -15.97
N GLN A 136 -26.22 12.97 -16.70
CA GLN A 136 -26.65 11.71 -16.11
C GLN A 136 -25.57 11.12 -15.20
N ARG A 137 -24.32 11.08 -15.65
CA ARG A 137 -23.20 10.59 -14.84
C ARG A 137 -22.98 11.44 -13.59
N VAL A 138 -23.19 12.75 -13.68
CA VAL A 138 -23.09 13.63 -12.52
C VAL A 138 -24.18 13.31 -11.50
N VAL A 139 -25.44 13.19 -11.95
CA VAL A 139 -26.57 12.86 -11.07
C VAL A 139 -26.37 11.51 -10.40
N ILE A 140 -25.99 10.46 -11.15
CA ILE A 140 -25.73 9.12 -10.59
C ILE A 140 -24.61 9.18 -9.54
N ARG A 141 -23.51 9.87 -9.83
CA ARG A 141 -22.38 10.01 -8.89
C ARG A 141 -22.81 10.69 -7.59
N VAL A 142 -23.58 11.78 -7.70
CA VAL A 142 -24.10 12.51 -6.53
C VAL A 142 -25.06 11.62 -5.74
N ALA A 143 -26.00 10.94 -6.39
CA ALA A 143 -26.96 10.06 -5.74
C ALA A 143 -26.26 8.92 -4.97
N VAL A 144 -25.29 8.25 -5.59
CA VAL A 144 -24.50 7.19 -4.94
C VAL A 144 -23.72 7.74 -3.75
N THR A 145 -23.09 8.91 -3.90
CA THR A 145 -22.32 9.52 -2.81
C THR A 145 -23.21 9.85 -1.62
N VAL A 146 -24.38 10.45 -1.87
CA VAL A 146 -25.36 10.77 -0.82
C VAL A 146 -25.86 9.50 -0.15
N ALA A 147 -26.23 8.46 -0.92
CA ALA A 147 -26.72 7.20 -0.38
C ALA A 147 -25.69 6.48 0.51
N VAL A 148 -24.42 6.45 0.09
CA VAL A 148 -23.35 5.85 0.90
C VAL A 148 -23.10 6.69 2.17
N ALA A 149 -23.12 8.01 2.07
CA ALA A 149 -22.93 8.88 3.23
C ALA A 149 -24.06 8.75 4.24
N THR A 150 -25.32 8.69 3.81
CA THR A 150 -26.47 8.48 4.70
C THR A 150 -26.48 7.08 5.31
N ALA A 151 -26.14 6.05 4.54
CA ALA A 151 -26.00 4.68 5.08
C ALA A 151 -24.90 4.59 6.15
N ALA A 152 -23.74 5.19 5.90
CA ALA A 152 -22.66 5.26 6.88
C ALA A 152 -23.10 6.03 8.14
N TRP A 153 -23.73 7.20 7.97
CA TRP A 153 -24.24 7.99 9.09
C TRP A 153 -25.27 7.22 9.93
N ALA A 154 -26.24 6.57 9.29
CA ALA A 154 -27.25 5.75 9.96
C ALA A 154 -26.62 4.58 10.73
N PHE A 155 -25.63 3.90 10.13
CA PHE A 155 -24.90 2.80 10.77
C PHE A 155 -24.11 3.25 12.01
N PHE A 156 -23.42 4.38 11.94
CA PHE A 156 -22.70 4.92 13.10
C PHE A 156 -23.66 5.44 14.18
N ASN A 157 -24.82 5.96 13.81
CA ASN A 157 -25.82 6.47 14.76
C ASN A 157 -26.59 5.32 15.44
N SER A 158 -26.88 4.22 14.74
CA SER A 158 -27.53 3.04 15.33
C SER A 158 -26.63 2.34 16.35
N LYS A 159 -25.31 2.27 16.10
CA LYS A 159 -24.34 1.74 17.07
C LYS A 159 -24.25 2.54 18.37
N ARG A 160 -24.45 3.86 18.34
CA ARG A 160 -24.46 4.69 19.56
C ARG A 160 -25.68 4.41 20.45
N LYS A 161 -26.82 4.03 19.85
CA LYS A 161 -28.06 3.70 20.59
C LYS A 161 -28.09 2.29 21.19
N GLY A 162 -27.22 1.38 20.73
CA GLY A 162 -27.13 0.01 21.26
C GLY A 162 -26.12 -0.18 22.39
N HIS A 163 -25.53 0.92 22.88
CA HIS A 163 -24.53 0.92 23.96
C HIS A 163 -24.97 1.74 25.19
N GLU A 164 -26.24 2.17 25.22
CA GLU A 164 -26.97 2.61 26.41
C GLU A 164 -27.87 1.47 26.88
#